data_AF-A0AAJ0U899-F1
#
_entry.id   AF-A0AAJ0U899-F1
#
_cell.length_a   1.000
_cell.length_b   1.000
_cell.length_c   1.000
_cell.angle_alpha   90.00
_cell.angle_beta   90.00
_cell.angle_gamma   90.00
#
_symmetry.space_group_name_H-M   'P 1'
#
loop_
_entity.id
_entity.type
_entity.pdbx_description
1 polymer ?
#
loop_
_entity_poly.entity_id
_entity_poly.type
_entity_poly.pdbx_seq_one_letter_code
_entity_poly.pdbx_strand_id
1 'polypeptide(L)'
;MARQPVLIRSSTWLAGGLLLLAAGNAAAFKCMPLYGNWCGIDHPSRGWPPPVDAFDAACMRHDLCTALPGSDTPCDVAFVGELHRTAAQVGYLPRPLQWAEYVIRLKAGGPWTGMPMPTPWDAMGVMSSLAAPCW
;
A
#
# COMPACT_ATOMS: atom_id res chain seq x y z
N MET A 1 31.79 25.75 -56.64
CA MET A 1 32.16 25.10 -55.35
C MET A 1 31.05 25.39 -54.35
N ALA A 2 30.24 24.37 -54.04
CA ALA A 2 28.99 24.49 -53.29
C ALA A 2 29.21 24.32 -51.77
N ARG A 3 28.55 25.18 -50.96
CA ARG A 3 28.51 25.11 -49.50
C ARG A 3 27.56 24.00 -49.05
N GLN A 4 27.99 23.12 -48.15
CA GLN A 4 27.11 22.14 -47.49
C GLN A 4 26.53 22.72 -46.19
N PRO A 5 25.25 22.47 -45.85
CA PRO A 5 24.65 22.88 -44.59
C PRO A 5 24.92 21.86 -43.47
N VAL A 6 25.20 22.38 -42.27
CA VAL A 6 25.31 21.61 -41.02
C VAL A 6 23.91 21.18 -40.57
N LEU A 7 23.67 19.87 -40.56
CA LEU A 7 22.44 19.27 -40.03
C LEU A 7 22.55 19.15 -38.50
N ILE A 8 21.93 20.08 -37.77
CA ILE A 8 21.80 20.02 -36.31
C ILE A 8 20.78 18.93 -35.96
N ARG A 9 21.24 17.83 -35.37
CA ARG A 9 20.46 16.64 -35.04
C ARG A 9 19.76 16.82 -33.69
N SER A 10 18.61 17.48 -33.70
CA SER A 10 17.72 17.69 -32.54
C SER A 10 16.89 16.43 -32.21
N SER A 11 17.47 15.42 -31.55
CA SER A 11 16.70 14.18 -31.23
C SER A 11 17.00 13.53 -29.88
N THR A 12 17.66 14.20 -28.93
CA THR A 12 18.05 13.60 -27.65
C THR A 12 17.07 13.82 -26.48
N TRP A 13 16.00 14.60 -26.64
CA TRP A 13 15.12 14.94 -25.51
C TRP A 13 14.00 13.94 -25.20
N LEU A 14 13.61 13.08 -26.14
CA LEU A 14 12.47 12.16 -25.94
C LEU A 14 12.85 10.85 -25.22
N ALA A 15 14.12 10.43 -25.27
CA ALA A 15 14.54 9.19 -24.62
C ALA A 15 14.73 9.32 -23.10
N GLY A 16 15.10 10.51 -22.61
CA GLY A 16 15.30 10.74 -21.17
C GLY A 16 14.00 10.72 -20.36
N GLY A 17 12.90 11.26 -20.92
CA GLY A 17 11.61 11.31 -20.24
C GLY A 17 10.97 9.92 -20.05
N LEU A 18 11.15 9.01 -21.00
CA LEU A 18 10.56 7.67 -20.95
C LEU A 18 11.24 6.76 -19.92
N LEU A 19 12.55 6.91 -19.70
CA LEU A 19 13.31 6.16 -18.69
C LEU A 19 13.01 6.63 -17.26
N LEU A 20 12.70 7.92 -17.05
CA LEU A 20 12.29 8.46 -15.75
C LEU A 20 10.89 7.97 -15.32
N LEU A 21 9.97 7.77 -16.27
CA LEU A 21 8.62 7.24 -16.00
C LEU A 21 8.63 5.76 -15.62
N ALA A 22 9.54 4.96 -16.18
CA ALA A 22 9.64 3.52 -15.88
C ALA A 22 10.25 3.24 -14.48
N ALA A 23 11.14 4.11 -13.99
CA ALA A 23 11.79 3.95 -12.69
C ALA A 23 10.86 4.23 -11.48
N GLY A 24 9.84 5.08 -11.65
CA GLY A 24 8.92 5.45 -10.57
C GLY A 24 8.03 4.30 -10.08
N ASN A 25 7.66 3.38 -10.97
CA ASN A 25 6.71 2.32 -10.62
C ASN A 25 7.33 1.16 -9.83
N ALA A 26 8.62 0.87 -10.02
CA ALA A 26 9.29 -0.23 -9.33
C ALA A 26 9.74 0.14 -7.89
N ALA A 27 9.98 1.43 -7.64
CA ALA A 27 10.36 1.92 -6.30
C ALA A 27 9.15 2.07 -5.37
N ALA A 28 7.97 2.40 -5.89
CA ALA A 28 6.76 2.62 -5.10
C ALA A 28 6.24 1.36 -4.37
N PHE A 29 6.56 0.16 -4.86
CA PHE A 29 6.20 -1.11 -4.20
C PHE A 29 7.32 -1.70 -3.32
N LYS A 30 8.53 -1.11 -3.34
CA LYS A 30 9.69 -1.70 -2.63
C LYS A 30 9.64 -1.48 -1.11
N CYS A 31 8.92 -0.47 -0.64
CA CYS A 31 8.64 -0.24 0.78
C CYS A 31 7.21 -0.65 1.15
N MET A 32 6.65 -1.71 0.53
CA MET A 32 5.36 -2.24 0.94
C MET A 32 5.40 -2.46 2.46
N PRO A 33 4.52 -1.83 3.24
CA PRO A 33 4.75 -1.78 4.67
C PRO A 33 4.54 -3.16 5.32
N LEU A 34 5.64 -3.84 5.62
CA LEU A 34 5.61 -5.05 6.43
C LEU A 34 5.52 -4.66 7.90
N TYR A 35 4.60 -5.29 8.62
CA TYR A 35 4.44 -5.07 10.05
C TYR A 35 4.23 -6.40 10.76
N GLY A 36 5.03 -6.66 11.80
CA GLY A 36 4.95 -7.91 12.55
C GLY A 36 5.19 -9.14 11.69
N ASN A 37 4.48 -10.21 11.99
CA ASN A 37 4.61 -11.49 11.31
C ASN A 37 3.57 -11.71 10.20
N TRP A 38 2.41 -11.06 10.30
CA TRP A 38 1.24 -11.30 9.45
C TRP A 38 0.94 -10.14 8.51
N CYS A 39 1.10 -8.89 8.93
CA CYS A 39 0.72 -7.76 8.07
C CYS A 39 1.68 -7.60 6.89
N GLY A 40 1.21 -7.91 5.69
CA GLY A 40 1.93 -7.68 4.45
C GLY A 40 1.47 -8.60 3.33
N ILE A 41 1.74 -8.21 2.09
CA ILE A 41 1.55 -9.13 0.95
C ILE A 41 2.52 -10.31 1.12
N ASP A 42 2.01 -11.53 0.90
CA ASP A 42 2.75 -12.79 1.05
C ASP A 42 3.29 -13.07 2.47
N HIS A 43 2.71 -12.45 3.49
CA HIS A 43 2.97 -12.76 4.90
C HIS A 43 1.82 -13.58 5.54
N PRO A 44 2.12 -14.47 6.51
CA PRO A 44 3.45 -14.93 6.88
C PRO A 44 4.08 -15.78 5.77
N SER A 45 5.34 -15.52 5.43
CA SER A 45 6.01 -16.22 4.33
C SER A 45 6.29 -17.70 4.64
N ARG A 46 6.26 -18.10 5.92
CA ARG A 46 6.46 -19.48 6.38
C ARG A 46 5.73 -19.75 7.69
N GLY A 47 5.06 -20.89 7.76
CA GLY A 47 4.45 -21.39 9.00
C GLY A 47 3.30 -20.54 9.53
N TRP A 48 3.06 -20.63 10.83
CA TRP A 48 1.96 -19.95 11.53
C TRP A 48 2.52 -19.26 12.78
N PRO A 49 3.37 -18.23 12.61
CA PRO A 49 4.02 -17.56 13.72
C PRO A 49 2.97 -16.88 14.62
N PRO A 50 3.22 -16.79 15.94
CA PRO A 50 2.35 -16.00 16.81
C PRO A 50 2.38 -14.52 16.39
N PRO A 51 1.25 -13.79 16.46
CA PRO A 51 1.26 -12.36 16.20
C PRO A 51 2.09 -11.61 17.24
N VAL A 52 2.82 -10.57 16.82
CA VAL A 52 3.72 -9.80 17.70
C VAL A 52 2.98 -8.85 18.64
N ASP A 53 1.80 -8.38 18.23
CA ASP A 53 0.93 -7.50 19.01
C ASP A 53 -0.54 -7.55 18.53
N ALA A 54 -1.38 -6.66 19.06
CA ALA A 54 -2.80 -6.59 18.74
C ALA A 54 -3.09 -6.20 17.28
N PHE A 55 -2.23 -5.40 16.64
CA PHE A 55 -2.39 -5.05 15.23
C PHE A 55 -1.98 -6.20 14.32
N ASP A 56 -0.87 -6.87 14.63
CA ASP A 56 -0.43 -8.06 13.91
C ASP A 56 -1.45 -9.20 14.02
N ALA A 57 -2.11 -9.31 15.19
CA ALA A 57 -3.22 -10.24 15.38
C ALA A 57 -4.46 -9.90 14.53
N ALA A 58 -4.68 -8.62 14.21
CA ALA A 58 -5.73 -8.19 13.29
C ALA A 58 -5.44 -8.66 11.86
N CYS A 59 -4.20 -8.49 11.42
CA CYS A 59 -3.74 -8.99 10.11
C CYS A 59 -3.86 -10.50 10.02
N MET A 60 -3.43 -11.23 11.05
CA MET A 60 -3.64 -12.68 11.13
C MET A 60 -5.10 -13.07 10.90
N ARG A 61 -6.04 -12.40 11.57
CA ARG A 61 -7.48 -12.71 11.38
C ARG A 61 -7.98 -12.37 9.98
N HIS A 62 -7.46 -11.31 9.37
CA HIS A 62 -7.81 -10.91 8.00
C HIS A 62 -7.31 -11.92 6.97
N ASP A 63 -6.04 -12.34 7.08
CA ASP A 63 -5.45 -13.36 6.19
C ASP A 63 -6.22 -14.69 6.27
N LEU A 64 -6.56 -15.11 7.49
CA LEU A 64 -7.35 -16.34 7.69
C LEU A 64 -8.78 -16.22 7.18
N CYS A 65 -9.37 -15.03 7.24
CA CYS A 65 -10.72 -14.79 6.71
C CYS A 65 -10.73 -14.82 5.18
N THR A 66 -9.76 -14.16 4.54
CA THR A 66 -9.64 -14.07 3.07
C THR A 66 -9.18 -15.38 2.42
N ALA A 67 -8.61 -16.31 3.20
CA ALA A 67 -8.31 -17.67 2.74
C ALA A 67 -9.57 -18.52 2.48
N LEU A 68 -10.74 -18.11 2.98
CA LEU A 68 -12.01 -18.82 2.77
C LEU A 68 -12.62 -18.46 1.41
N PRO A 69 -13.32 -19.38 0.74
CA PRO A 69 -13.99 -19.08 -0.52
C PRO A 69 -15.12 -18.07 -0.30
N GLY A 70 -15.15 -17.01 -1.10
CA GLY A 70 -16.21 -16.01 -1.04
C GLY A 70 -15.74 -14.61 -1.44
N SER A 71 -16.53 -13.60 -1.06
CA SER A 71 -16.13 -12.20 -1.16
C SER A 71 -15.26 -11.83 0.03
N ASP A 72 -14.17 -11.11 -0.22
CA ASP A 72 -13.31 -10.56 0.83
C ASP A 72 -13.91 -9.37 1.56
N THR A 73 -14.96 -8.74 1.01
CA THR A 73 -15.53 -7.49 1.55
C THR A 73 -15.89 -7.59 3.04
N PRO A 74 -16.52 -8.66 3.56
CA PRO A 74 -16.79 -8.79 4.99
C PRO A 74 -15.51 -8.87 5.83
N CYS A 75 -14.48 -9.55 5.34
CA CYS A 75 -13.16 -9.64 5.98
C CYS A 75 -12.50 -8.27 6.03
N ASP A 76 -12.52 -7.54 4.90
CA ASP A 76 -11.98 -6.19 4.76
C ASP A 76 -12.68 -5.23 5.74
N VAL A 77 -14.02 -5.28 5.86
CA VAL A 77 -14.84 -4.47 6.80
C VAL A 77 -14.46 -4.76 8.24
N ALA A 78 -14.39 -6.04 8.59
CA ALA A 78 -14.03 -6.46 9.94
C ALA A 78 -12.61 -6.00 10.31
N PHE A 79 -11.66 -6.14 9.38
CA PHE A 79 -10.26 -5.74 9.58
C PHE A 79 -10.12 -4.25 9.86
N VAL A 80 -10.69 -3.38 9.01
CA VAL A 80 -10.63 -1.92 9.21
C VAL A 80 -11.27 -1.51 10.54
N GLY A 81 -12.43 -2.08 10.87
CA GLY A 81 -13.10 -1.82 12.15
C GLY A 81 -12.29 -2.30 13.36
N GLU A 82 -11.48 -3.34 13.19
CA GLU A 82 -10.58 -3.81 14.22
C GLU A 82 -9.35 -2.91 14.41
N LEU A 83 -8.69 -2.50 13.32
CA LEU A 83 -7.59 -1.54 13.36
C LEU A 83 -7.99 -0.26 14.11
N HIS A 84 -9.19 0.25 13.86
CA HIS A 84 -9.71 1.46 14.50
C HIS A 84 -9.93 1.28 16.00
N ARG A 85 -10.50 0.15 16.42
CA ARG A 85 -10.68 -0.16 17.84
C ARG A 85 -9.34 -0.29 18.56
N THR A 86 -8.37 -0.97 17.95
CA THR A 86 -7.02 -1.12 18.50
C THR A 86 -6.30 0.23 18.56
N ALA A 87 -6.36 1.03 17.50
CA ALA A 87 -5.76 2.37 17.46
C ALA A 87 -6.36 3.31 18.52
N ALA A 88 -7.67 3.22 18.76
CA ALA A 88 -8.33 3.97 19.82
C ALA A 88 -7.86 3.56 21.23
N GLN A 89 -7.46 2.30 21.42
CA GLN A 89 -6.93 1.80 22.70
C GLN A 89 -5.48 2.24 22.94
N VAL A 90 -4.63 2.23 21.90
CA VAL A 90 -3.19 2.52 22.03
C VAL A 90 -2.82 3.97 21.71
N GLY A 91 -3.73 4.74 21.11
CA GLY A 91 -3.55 6.16 20.79
C GLY A 91 -2.85 6.44 19.46
N TYR A 92 -2.56 5.43 18.64
CA TYR A 92 -2.00 5.61 17.30
C TYR A 92 -2.26 4.40 16.39
N LEU A 93 -2.19 4.60 15.07
CA LEU A 93 -2.18 3.52 14.08
C LEU A 93 -0.78 3.46 13.42
N PRO A 94 -0.06 2.32 13.45
CA PRO A 94 1.22 2.17 12.78
C PRO A 94 1.16 2.62 11.32
N ARG A 95 2.17 3.36 10.85
CA ARG A 95 2.23 3.84 9.45
C ARG A 95 1.99 2.72 8.43
N PRO A 96 2.56 1.51 8.59
CA PRO A 96 2.25 0.40 7.71
C PRO A 96 0.76 0.09 7.53
N LEU A 97 -0.01 0.24 8.60
CA LEU A 97 -1.43 -0.09 8.62
C LEU A 97 -2.31 1.05 8.12
N GLN A 98 -1.82 2.30 8.16
CA GLN A 98 -2.50 3.44 7.52
C GLN A 98 -2.61 3.24 6.01
N TRP A 99 -1.56 2.70 5.39
CA TRP A 99 -1.59 2.34 3.97
C TRP A 99 -2.55 1.18 3.70
N ALA A 100 -2.49 0.12 4.51
CA ALA A 100 -3.34 -1.06 4.36
C ALA A 100 -4.83 -0.67 4.46
N GLU A 101 -5.19 0.13 5.47
CA GLU A 101 -6.55 0.63 5.67
C GLU A 101 -7.07 1.41 4.45
N TYR A 102 -6.25 2.31 3.90
CA TYR A 102 -6.62 3.10 2.72
C TYR A 102 -6.93 2.22 1.52
N VAL A 103 -6.05 1.28 1.20
CA VAL A 103 -6.21 0.37 0.05
C VAL A 103 -7.40 -0.56 0.26
N ILE A 104 -7.56 -1.10 1.47
CA ILE A 104 -8.66 -2.03 1.79
C ILE A 104 -10.01 -1.32 1.72
N ARG A 105 -10.13 -0.06 2.15
CA ARG A 105 -11.36 0.71 1.97
C ARG A 105 -11.76 0.93 0.52
N LEU A 106 -10.76 1.16 -0.35
CA LEU A 106 -11.01 1.27 -1.79
C LEU A 106 -11.43 -0.08 -2.38
N LYS A 107 -10.73 -1.17 -2.03
CA LYS A 107 -11.05 -2.55 -2.45
C LYS A 107 -12.46 -2.95 -2.03
N ALA A 108 -12.85 -2.65 -0.78
CA ALA A 108 -14.14 -2.99 -0.23
C ALA A 108 -15.29 -2.13 -0.79
N GLY A 109 -15.05 -1.14 -1.64
CA GLY A 109 -16.11 -0.33 -2.26
C GLY A 109 -16.59 0.85 -1.42
N GLY A 110 -15.88 1.21 -0.34
CA GLY A 110 -16.17 2.41 0.46
C GLY A 110 -17.60 2.45 1.05
N PRO A 111 -18.33 3.58 0.95
CA PRO A 111 -19.63 3.78 1.62
C PRO A 111 -20.68 2.74 1.27
N TRP A 112 -20.59 2.13 0.09
CA TRP A 112 -21.52 1.12 -0.38
C TRP A 112 -21.48 -0.17 0.45
N THR A 113 -20.40 -0.40 1.19
CA THR A 113 -20.21 -1.57 2.05
C THR A 113 -20.16 -1.21 3.53
N GLY A 114 -20.57 0.01 3.87
CA GLY A 114 -20.58 0.52 5.24
C GLY A 114 -19.21 1.02 5.74
N MET A 115 -18.18 1.00 4.89
CA MET A 115 -16.91 1.64 5.22
C MET A 115 -16.94 3.14 4.86
N PRO A 116 -16.43 4.04 5.71
CA PRO A 116 -16.21 5.41 5.29
C PRO A 116 -15.20 5.46 4.13
N MET A 117 -15.39 6.39 3.18
CA MET A 117 -14.33 6.68 2.20
C MET A 117 -13.07 7.13 2.94
N PRO A 118 -11.87 6.76 2.45
CA PRO A 118 -10.65 7.38 2.92
C PRO A 118 -10.72 8.90 2.76
N THR A 119 -10.34 9.61 3.80
CA THR A 119 -10.25 11.07 3.80
C THR A 119 -8.98 11.51 3.09
N PRO A 120 -8.88 12.80 2.68
CA PRO A 120 -7.62 13.35 2.17
C PRO A 120 -6.44 13.21 3.17
N TRP A 121 -6.71 13.17 4.47
CA TRP A 121 -5.68 12.92 5.49
C TRP A 121 -5.17 11.48 5.48
N ASP A 122 -6.05 10.50 5.25
CA ASP A 122 -5.64 9.10 5.09
C ASP A 122 -4.73 8.92 3.86
N ALA A 123 -5.01 9.67 2.78
CA ALA A 123 -4.14 9.69 1.60
C ALA A 123 -2.75 10.27 1.91
N MET A 124 -2.66 11.25 2.80
CA MET A 124 -1.36 11.77 3.25
C MET A 124 -0.60 10.78 4.14
N GLY A 125 -1.30 9.95 4.92
CA GLY A 125 -0.70 8.80 5.61
C GLY A 125 -0.11 7.77 4.65
N VAL A 126 -0.83 7.48 3.56
CA VAL A 126 -0.33 6.64 2.45
C VAL A 126 0.91 7.25 1.81
N MET A 127 0.86 8.53 1.42
CA MET A 127 2.01 9.20 0.80
C MET A 127 3.22 9.25 1.73
N SER A 128 2.99 9.43 3.04
CA SER A 128 4.05 9.37 4.05
C SER A 128 4.65 7.96 4.18
N SER A 129 3.84 6.91 3.95
CA SER A 129 4.31 5.52 3.96
C SER A 129 5.08 5.18 2.69
N LEU A 130 4.63 5.65 1.52
CA LEU A 130 5.32 5.48 0.24
C LEU A 130 6.63 6.29 0.16
N ALA A 131 6.70 7.43 0.84
CA ALA A 131 7.90 8.25 0.95
C ALA A 131 8.81 7.83 2.12
N ALA A 132 8.35 6.92 2.99
CA ALA A 132 9.18 6.42 4.08
C ALA A 132 10.30 5.54 3.50
N PRO A 133 11.55 5.75 3.92
CA PRO A 133 12.62 4.92 3.44
C PRO A 133 12.52 3.47 3.97
N CYS A 134 12.89 2.49 3.14
CA CYS A 134 12.74 1.07 3.46
C CYS A 134 13.81 0.51 4.44
N TRP A 135 14.47 1.34 5.25
CA TRP A 135 15.63 0.95 6.07
C TRP A 135 15.37 0.98 7.57
#